data_AF-A0A1I6HPB0-F1
#
_entry.id   AF-A0A1I6HPB0-F1
#
_cell.length_a   1.000
_cell.length_b   1.000
_cell.length_c   1.000
_cell.angle_alpha   90.00
_cell.angle_beta   90.00
_cell.angle_gamma   90.00
#
_symmetry.space_group_name_H-M   'P 1'
#
loop_
_entity.id
_entity.type
_entity.pdbx_description
1 polymer ?
#
loop_
_entity_poly.entity_id
_entity_poly.type
_entity_poly.pdbx_seq_one_letter_code
_entity_poly.pdbx_strand_id
1 'polypeptide(L)'
;MHTFIVTNMDMKPSEIILFYCNRGRMENFIKESKNGFDMGTMSSRSMAINSNRMQISVLVYNIFNWFRRLVLPKSMRKFQIDTVRLKLLKIAAKMVILIITGIFYPFLGTVLIISTIIELQI
;
A
#
# COMPACT_ATOMS: atom_id res chain seq x y z
N MET A 1 -18.77 26.78 -13.26
CA MET A 1 -19.15 26.02 -12.06
C MET A 1 -19.12 26.98 -10.88
N HIS A 2 -20.25 27.19 -10.20
CA HIS A 2 -20.31 28.08 -9.04
C HIS A 2 -20.30 27.24 -7.77
N THR A 3 -19.46 27.59 -6.80
CA THR A 3 -19.36 26.90 -5.50
C THR A 3 -19.83 27.85 -4.41
N PHE A 4 -20.83 27.44 -3.65
CA PHE A 4 -21.37 28.20 -2.53
C PHE A 4 -20.98 27.51 -1.22
N ILE A 5 -20.38 28.27 -0.30
CA ILE A 5 -19.96 27.78 1.01
C ILE A 5 -20.58 28.70 2.06
N VAL A 6 -21.39 28.14 2.96
CA VAL A 6 -21.91 28.82 4.14
C VAL A 6 -21.00 28.47 5.30
N THR A 7 -20.45 29.45 5.99
CA THR A 7 -19.54 29.23 7.12
C THR A 7 -19.75 30.28 8.20
N ASN A 8 -19.48 29.90 9.45
CA ASN A 8 -19.43 30.78 10.60
C ASN A 8 -17.99 31.21 10.97
N MET A 9 -17.00 30.81 10.17
CA MET A 9 -15.59 31.11 10.43
C MET A 9 -15.23 32.50 9.93
N ASP A 10 -14.52 33.26 10.76
CA ASP A 10 -14.00 34.60 10.42
C ASP A 10 -12.58 34.49 9.84
N MET A 11 -12.50 34.08 8.57
CA MET A 11 -11.25 33.91 7.82
C MET A 11 -11.41 34.47 6.41
N LYS A 12 -10.30 34.70 5.71
CA LYS A 12 -10.37 35.18 4.32
C LYS A 12 -11.08 34.14 3.43
N PRO A 13 -11.87 34.57 2.42
CA PRO A 13 -12.56 33.64 1.52
C PRO A 13 -11.65 32.58 0.88
N SER A 14 -10.41 32.94 0.53
CA SER A 14 -9.41 32.01 -0.01
C SER A 14 -9.00 30.91 0.98
N GLU A 15 -8.86 31.26 2.26
CA GLU A 15 -8.51 30.33 3.33
C GLU A 15 -9.66 29.38 3.65
N ILE A 16 -10.91 29.88 3.63
CA ILE A 16 -12.13 29.07 3.79
C ILE A 16 -12.22 28.02 2.68
N ILE A 17 -11.94 28.40 1.43
CA ILE A 17 -11.94 27.46 0.31
C ILE A 17 -10.85 26.39 0.50
N LEU A 18 -9.63 26.80 0.88
CA LEU A 18 -8.53 25.87 1.10
C LEU A 18 -8.83 24.90 2.26
N PHE A 19 -9.45 25.40 3.33
CA PHE A 19 -9.93 24.59 4.44
C PHE A 19 -10.98 23.58 3.97
N TYR A 20 -11.98 24.02 3.21
CA TYR A 20 -13.04 23.16 2.69
C TYR A 20 -12.50 22.05 1.78
N CYS A 21 -11.45 22.34 0.98
CA CYS A 21 -10.78 21.34 0.14
C CYS A 21 -10.21 20.15 0.93
N ASN A 22 -9.92 20.30 2.23
CA ASN A 22 -9.48 19.17 3.07
C ASN A 22 -10.58 18.10 3.22
N ARG A 23 -11.85 18.42 2.97
CA ARG A 23 -12.95 17.44 2.94
C ARG A 23 -12.70 16.34 1.91
N GLY A 24 -12.22 16.70 0.72
CA GLY A 24 -11.88 15.72 -0.32
C GLY A 24 -10.73 14.80 0.10
N ARG A 25 -9.77 15.32 0.87
CA ARG A 25 -8.69 14.50 1.45
C ARG A 25 -9.25 13.48 2.45
N MET A 26 -10.24 13.85 3.25
CA MET A 26 -10.90 12.93 4.17
C MET A 26 -11.65 11.81 3.42
N GLU A 27 -12.33 12.15 2.33
CA GLU A 27 -13.01 11.14 1.49
C GLU A 27 -12.03 10.11 0.93
N ASN A 28 -10.83 10.55 0.53
CA ASN A 28 -9.77 9.64 0.08
C ASN A 28 -9.31 8.69 1.18
N PHE A 29 -9.20 9.15 2.44
CA PHE A 29 -8.89 8.26 3.57
C PHE A 29 -10.00 7.24 3.81
N ILE A 30 -11.27 7.67 3.78
CA ILE A 30 -12.41 6.75 3.93
C ILE A 30 -12.43 5.69 2.82
N LYS A 31 -12.16 6.10 1.57
CA LYS A 31 -12.06 5.18 0.42
C LYS A 31 -10.92 4.17 0.59
N GLU A 32 -9.74 4.63 1.00
CA GLU A 32 -8.59 3.76 1.28
C GLU A 32 -8.90 2.77 2.40
N SER A 33 -9.54 3.21 3.49
CA SER A 33 -9.92 2.34 4.60
C SER A 33 -10.97 1.29 4.20
N LYS A 34 -11.97 1.68 3.39
CA LYS A 34 -13.00 0.74 2.90
C LYS A 34 -12.43 -0.32 1.96
N ASN A 35 -11.67 0.10 0.95
CA ASN A 35 -11.19 -0.80 -0.11
C ASN A 35 -9.88 -1.52 0.27
N GLY A 36 -9.01 -0.86 1.03
CA GLY A 36 -7.69 -1.38 1.35
C GLY A 36 -7.64 -2.26 2.61
N PHE A 37 -8.63 -2.12 3.51
CA PHE A 37 -8.69 -2.82 4.81
C PHE A 37 -10.05 -3.45 5.08
N ASP A 38 -10.86 -3.64 4.02
CA ASP A 38 -12.16 -4.34 4.08
C ASP A 38 -13.13 -3.79 5.14
N MET A 39 -13.03 -2.50 5.48
CA MET A 39 -14.00 -1.88 6.39
C MET A 39 -15.43 -1.81 5.80
N GLY A 40 -15.57 -2.02 4.49
CA GLY A 40 -16.86 -2.04 3.81
C GLY A 40 -17.60 -3.39 3.86
N THR A 41 -16.95 -4.50 4.23
CA THR A 41 -17.47 -5.86 4.03
C THR A 41 -17.94 -6.52 5.32
N MET A 42 -18.81 -5.83 6.07
CA MET A 42 -19.36 -6.31 7.34
C MET A 42 -20.73 -6.97 7.13
N SER A 43 -20.76 -8.27 6.82
CA SER A 43 -21.99 -9.00 6.44
C SER A 43 -22.66 -9.80 7.55
N SER A 44 -22.17 -9.74 8.79
CA SER A 44 -22.72 -10.55 9.88
C SER A 44 -24.07 -9.99 10.37
N ARG A 45 -24.96 -10.87 10.83
CA ARG A 45 -26.27 -10.48 11.42
C ARG A 45 -26.16 -9.77 12.77
N SER A 46 -25.05 -9.96 13.50
CA SER A 46 -24.80 -9.34 14.80
C SER A 46 -24.00 -8.04 14.66
N MET A 47 -24.55 -6.96 15.20
CA MET A 47 -23.89 -5.65 15.24
C MET A 47 -22.59 -5.69 16.05
N ALA A 48 -22.55 -6.46 17.15
CA ALA A 48 -21.35 -6.60 17.98
C ALA A 48 -20.18 -7.22 17.19
N ILE A 49 -20.46 -8.25 16.39
CA ILE A 49 -19.44 -8.89 15.54
C ILE A 49 -18.93 -7.91 14.49
N ASN A 50 -19.81 -7.16 13.84
CA ASN A 50 -19.43 -6.16 12.83
C ASN A 50 -18.61 -5.02 13.45
N SER A 51 -18.98 -4.55 14.65
CA SER A 51 -18.24 -3.52 15.37
C SER A 51 -16.83 -4.00 15.72
N ASN A 52 -16.68 -5.23 16.23
CA ASN A 52 -15.37 -5.78 16.55
C ASN A 52 -14.50 -5.95 15.29
N ARG A 53 -15.06 -6.43 14.18
CA ARG A 53 -14.34 -6.52 12.90
C ARG A 53 -13.90 -5.14 12.41
N MET A 54 -14.76 -4.14 12.49
CA MET A 54 -14.43 -2.75 12.13
C MET A 54 -13.30 -2.20 13.01
N GLN A 55 -13.34 -2.44 14.33
CA GLN A 55 -12.27 -2.02 15.25
C GLN A 55 -10.93 -2.65 14.89
N ILE A 56 -10.91 -3.94 14.55
CA ILE A 56 -9.70 -4.63 14.08
C ILE A 56 -9.18 -3.99 12.78
N SER A 57 -10.04 -3.75 11.79
CA SER A 57 -9.63 -3.07 10.56
C SER A 57 -9.06 -1.67 10.82
N VAL A 58 -9.63 -0.91 11.77
CA VAL A 58 -9.12 0.42 12.16
C VAL A 58 -7.75 0.31 12.81
N LEU A 59 -7.54 -0.69 13.67
CA LEU A 59 -6.23 -0.95 14.28
C LEU A 59 -5.18 -1.26 13.20
N VAL A 60 -5.50 -2.13 12.25
CA VAL A 60 -4.59 -2.48 11.15
C VAL A 60 -4.29 -1.26 10.27
N TYR A 61 -5.28 -0.41 9.99
CA TYR A 61 -5.09 0.86 9.26
C TYR A 61 -4.08 1.77 9.97
N ASN A 62 -4.20 1.90 11.30
CA ASN A 62 -3.30 2.73 12.10
C ASN A 62 -1.86 2.17 12.13
N ILE A 63 -1.72 0.85 12.31
CA ILE A 63 -0.41 0.17 12.26
C ILE A 63 0.24 0.39 10.89
N PHE A 64 -0.52 0.25 9.81
CA PHE A 64 0.01 0.51 8.47
C PHE A 64 0.41 1.99 8.27
N ASN A 65 -0.34 2.93 8.83
CA ASN A 65 0.02 4.34 8.80
C ASN A 65 1.34 4.62 9.54
N TRP A 66 1.57 3.97 10.67
CA TRP A 66 2.85 4.06 11.38
C TRP A 66 3.99 3.43 10.57
N PHE A 67 3.79 2.23 10.02
CA PHE A 67 4.75 1.59 9.11
C PHE A 67 5.13 2.52 7.95
N ARG A 68 4.13 3.13 7.31
CA ARG A 68 4.33 4.08 6.21
C ARG A 68 5.12 5.32 6.64
N ARG A 69 4.97 5.79 7.87
CA ARG A 69 5.67 6.98 8.37
C ARG A 69 7.09 6.70 8.84
N LEU A 70 7.30 5.55 9.48
CA LEU A 70 8.55 5.17 10.14
C LEU A 70 9.52 4.43 9.21
N VAL A 71 9.00 3.53 8.37
CA VAL A 71 9.83 2.60 7.59
C VAL A 71 9.98 3.06 6.13
N LEU A 72 8.92 3.62 5.52
CA LEU A 72 8.95 3.96 4.10
C LEU A 72 9.65 5.30 3.81
N PRO A 73 10.39 5.40 2.69
CA PRO A 73 11.02 6.63 2.28
C PRO A 73 9.99 7.72 1.95
N LYS A 74 10.40 8.99 2.07
CA LYS A 74 9.48 10.15 1.95
C LYS A 74 8.65 10.15 0.66
N SER A 75 9.20 9.66 -0.44
CA SER A 75 8.54 9.54 -1.75
C SER A 75 7.35 8.57 -1.74
N MET A 76 7.41 7.51 -0.94
CA MET A 76 6.41 6.46 -0.90
C MET A 76 5.29 6.71 0.11
N ARG A 77 5.44 7.70 1.02
CA ARG A 77 4.47 7.98 2.08
C ARG A 77 3.11 8.50 1.57
N LYS A 78 3.06 8.97 0.33
CA LYS A 78 1.82 9.43 -0.32
C LYS A 78 1.03 8.31 -0.98
N PHE A 79 1.62 7.12 -1.12
CA PHE A 79 0.95 6.01 -1.79
C PHE A 79 -0.11 5.37 -0.90
N GLN A 80 -1.18 4.90 -1.55
CA GLN A 80 -2.22 4.10 -0.94
C GLN A 80 -1.72 2.67 -0.67
N ILE A 81 -2.32 2.00 0.31
CA ILE A 81 -2.00 0.62 0.70
C ILE A 81 -1.89 -0.34 -0.49
N ASP A 82 -2.81 -0.29 -1.46
CA ASP A 82 -2.79 -1.22 -2.60
C ASP A 82 -1.58 -1.00 -3.51
N THR A 83 -1.18 0.26 -3.70
CA THR A 83 0.04 0.59 -4.43
C THR A 83 1.28 0.12 -3.67
N VAL A 84 1.29 0.25 -2.35
CA VAL A 84 2.38 -0.23 -1.50
C VAL A 84 2.48 -1.76 -1.57
N ARG A 85 1.35 -2.47 -1.44
CA ARG A 85 1.28 -3.94 -1.60
C ARG A 85 1.79 -4.37 -2.97
N LEU A 86 1.37 -3.68 -4.03
CA LEU A 86 1.81 -3.99 -5.39
C LEU A 86 3.32 -3.80 -5.56
N LYS A 87 3.89 -2.69 -5.09
CA LYS A 87 5.31 -2.41 -5.25
C LYS A 87 6.21 -3.29 -4.38
N LEU A 88 5.87 -3.41 -3.09
CA LEU A 88 6.73 -4.09 -2.12
C LEU A 88 6.56 -5.60 -2.11
N LEU A 89 5.35 -6.11 -2.34
CA LEU A 89 5.10 -7.55 -2.29
C LEU A 89 5.14 -8.14 -3.68
N LYS A 90 4.33 -7.61 -4.61
CA LYS A 90 4.15 -8.25 -5.92
C LYS A 90 5.32 -8.02 -6.87
N ILE A 91 5.76 -6.76 -7.03
CA ILE A 91 6.88 -6.44 -7.93
C ILE A 91 8.20 -6.97 -7.37
N ALA A 92 8.48 -6.76 -6.08
CA ALA A 92 9.71 -7.24 -5.47
C ALA A 92 9.85 -8.76 -5.59
N ALA A 93 8.79 -9.52 -5.28
CA ALA A 93 8.82 -10.99 -5.43
C ALA A 93 9.08 -11.42 -6.88
N LYS A 94 8.43 -10.76 -7.85
CA LYS A 94 8.64 -11.07 -9.28
C LYS A 94 10.08 -10.79 -9.72
N MET A 95 10.68 -9.70 -9.23
CA MET A 95 12.08 -9.37 -9.52
C MET A 95 13.04 -10.41 -8.94
N VAL A 96 12.82 -10.86 -7.70
CA VAL A 96 13.63 -11.91 -7.08
C VAL A 96 13.55 -13.21 -7.87
N ILE A 97 12.33 -13.63 -8.24
CA ILE A 97 12.13 -14.84 -9.04
C ILE A 97 12.85 -14.72 -10.39
N LEU A 98 12.70 -13.58 -11.08
CA LEU A 98 13.33 -13.35 -12.38
C LEU A 98 14.86 -13.41 -12.32
N ILE A 99 15.47 -12.87 -11.26
CA ILE A 99 16.93 -12.92 -11.08
C ILE A 99 17.40 -14.35 -10.84
N ILE A 100 16.68 -15.10 -9.98
CA ILE A 100 17.02 -16.49 -9.68
C ILE A 100 16.92 -17.35 -10.95
N THR A 101 15.82 -17.23 -11.70
CA THR A 101 15.58 -18.07 -12.88
C THR A 101 16.38 -17.64 -14.11
N GLY A 102 16.53 -16.34 -14.33
CA GLY A 102 17.14 -15.79 -15.54
C GLY A 102 18.66 -15.63 -15.46
N ILE A 103 19.24 -15.55 -14.26
CA ILE A 103 20.68 -15.29 -14.09
C ILE A 103 21.33 -16.39 -13.26
N PHE A 104 20.80 -16.68 -12.08
CA PHE A 104 21.48 -17.57 -11.13
C PHE A 104 21.53 -19.04 -11.60
N TYR A 105 20.39 -19.63 -11.99
CA TYR A 105 20.38 -21.01 -12.48
C TYR A 105 21.18 -21.23 -13.77
N PRO A 106 21.09 -20.37 -14.80
CA PRO A 106 21.92 -20.51 -16.00
C PRO A 106 23.41 -20.42 -15.70
N PHE A 107 23.83 -19.49 -14.83
CA PHE A 107 25.22 -19.32 -14.43
C PHE A 107 25.74 -20.53 -13.64
N LEU A 108 24.95 -21.07 -12.71
CA LEU A 108 25.32 -22.29 -11.98
C LEU A 108 25.42 -23.50 -12.92
N GLY A 109 24.52 -23.59 -13.89
CA GLY A 109 24.53 -24.64 -14.91
C GLY A 109 25.79 -24.62 -15.77
N THR A 110 26.21 -23.46 -16.26
CA THR A 110 27.48 -23.35 -17.03
C THR A 110 28.70 -23.66 -16.18
N VAL A 111 28.76 -23.21 -14.92
CA VAL A 111 29.86 -23.54 -14.00
C VAL A 111 29.95 -25.04 -13.75
N LEU A 112 28.82 -25.71 -13.51
CA LEU A 112 28.78 -27.17 -13.33
C LEU A 112 29.27 -27.89 -14.58
N ILE A 113 28.76 -27.54 -15.76
CA ILE A 113 29.18 -28.16 -17.03
C ILE A 113 30.70 -28.01 -17.23
N ILE A 114 31.26 -26.82 -16.97
CA ILE A 114 32.70 -26.60 -17.10
C ILE A 114 33.48 -27.48 -16.11
N SER A 115 33.03 -27.58 -14.85
CA SER A 115 33.68 -28.45 -13.86
C SER A 115 33.67 -29.93 -14.27
N THR A 116 32.56 -30.41 -14.85
CA THR A 116 32.46 -31.82 -15.30
C THR A 116 33.32 -32.09 -16.53
N ILE A 117 33.42 -31.13 -17.46
CA ILE A 117 34.28 -31.25 -18.65
C ILE A 117 35.77 -31.30 -18.25
N ILE A 118 36.18 -30.50 -17.26
CA ILE A 118 37.56 -30.50 -16.76
C ILE A 118 37.89 -31.83 -16.09
N GLU A 119 37.00 -32.36 -15.24
CA GLU A 119 37.20 -33.68 -14.61
C GLU A 119 37.27 -34.83 -15.62
N LEU A 120 36.57 -34.74 -16.76
CA LEU A 120 36.62 -35.75 -17.83
C LEU A 120 37.86 -35.66 -18.74
N GLN A 121 38.62 -34.57 -18.67
CA GLN A 121 39.83 -34.33 -19.48
C GLN A 121 41.13 -34.65 -18.73
N ILE A 122 41.06 -35.04 -17.45
CA ILE A 122 42.16 -35.46 -16.58
C ILE A 122 42.09 -36.97 -16.39
#